data_AF-A0A2W5MBP8-F1
#
_entry.id   AF-A0A2W5MBP8-F1
#
_cell.length_a   1.000
_cell.length_b   1.000
_cell.length_c   1.000
_cell.angle_alpha   90.00
_cell.angle_beta   90.00
_cell.angle_gamma   90.00
#
_symmetry.space_group_name_H-M   'P 1'
#
loop_
_entity.id
_entity.type
_entity.pdbx_description
1 polymer ?
#
loop_
_entity_poly.entity_id
_entity_poly.type
_entity_poly.pdbx_seq_one_letter_code
_entity_poly.pdbx_strand_id
1 'polypeptide(L)'
;MPRKRHAPEEIVAKLRQVEVLTAQGRPVAEAIRSIGVTEVTFYRWRTEYGGLKGDQVKRLKELEAENARLRRAVSDLTLDKMIL
;
A
#
# COMPACT_ATOMS: atom_id res chain seq x y z
N MET A 1 -7.35 -17.02 -14.17
CA MET A 1 -5.98 -16.49 -13.94
C MET A 1 -5.87 -16.02 -12.50
N PRO A 2 -4.83 -16.42 -11.74
CA PRO A 2 -4.63 -15.94 -10.37
C PRO A 2 -4.46 -14.40 -10.39
N ARG A 3 -5.23 -13.70 -9.55
CA ARG A 3 -5.11 -12.24 -9.40
C ARG A 3 -3.77 -11.92 -8.76
N LYS A 4 -2.88 -11.23 -9.49
CA LYS A 4 -1.62 -10.72 -8.94
C LYS A 4 -1.97 -9.69 -7.85
N ARG A 5 -1.61 -9.97 -6.60
CA ARG A 5 -1.78 -9.01 -5.50
C ARG A 5 -0.61 -8.03 -5.55
N HIS A 6 -0.92 -6.74 -5.59
CA HIS A 6 0.07 -5.67 -5.52
C HIS A 6 0.30 -5.30 -4.06
N ALA A 7 1.56 -5.12 -3.68
CA ALA A 7 1.90 -4.58 -2.37
C ALA A 7 1.52 -3.09 -2.32
N PRO A 8 1.13 -2.54 -1.16
CA PRO A 8 0.80 -1.11 -1.03
C PRO A 8 1.88 -0.17 -1.57
N GLU A 9 3.15 -0.51 -1.39
CA GLU A 9 4.28 0.27 -1.90
C GLU A 9 4.34 0.27 -3.44
N GLU A 10 4.02 -0.87 -4.07
CA GLU A 10 3.93 -1.00 -5.52
C GLU A 10 2.76 -0.16 -6.07
N ILE A 11 1.63 -0.15 -5.36
CA ILE A 11 0.45 0.66 -5.72
C ILE A 11 0.82 2.14 -5.71
N VAL A 12 1.42 2.64 -4.63
CA VAL A 12 1.81 4.06 -4.53
C VAL A 12 2.87 4.45 -5.55
N ALA A 13 3.84 3.57 -5.83
CA ALA A 13 4.83 3.80 -6.89
C ALA A 13 4.17 3.96 -8.27
N LYS A 14 3.19 3.10 -8.58
CA LYS A 14 2.43 3.17 -9.84
C LYS A 14 1.56 4.42 -9.93
N LEU A 15 0.90 4.82 -8.84
CA LEU A 15 0.11 6.05 -8.82
C LEU A 15 0.99 7.27 -9.11
N ARG A 16 2.17 7.37 -8.48
CA ARG A 16 3.16 8.43 -8.77
C ARG A 16 3.66 8.39 -10.21
N GLN A 17 3.89 7.21 -10.78
CA GLN A 17 4.29 7.09 -12.18
C GLN A 17 3.23 7.68 -13.11
N VAL A 18 1.94 7.42 -12.85
CA VAL A 18 0.85 8.04 -13.62
C VAL A 18 0.86 9.56 -13.46
N GLU A 19 1.01 10.07 -12.24
CA GLU A 19 1.08 11.52 -11.98
C GLU A 19 2.20 12.18 -12.78
N VAL A 20 3.42 11.61 -12.76
CA VAL A 20 4.57 12.12 -13.53
C VAL A 20 4.28 12.13 -15.02
N LEU A 21 3.75 11.03 -15.57
CA LEU A 21 3.43 10.95 -17.00
C LEU A 21 2.35 11.97 -17.40
N THR A 22 1.35 12.18 -16.55
CA THR A 22 0.31 13.18 -16.80
C THR A 22 0.85 14.60 -16.72
N ALA A 23 1.79 14.88 -15.80
CA ALA A 23 2.45 16.18 -15.70
C ALA A 23 3.35 16.47 -16.92
N GLN A 24 3.86 15.43 -17.59
CA GLN A 24 4.57 15.52 -18.87
C GLN A 24 3.63 15.71 -20.08
N GLY A 25 2.32 15.84 -19.86
CA GLY A 25 1.33 16.06 -20.92
C GLY A 25 0.76 14.78 -21.53
N ARG A 26 1.10 13.59 -21.01
CA ARG A 26 0.55 12.34 -21.53
C ARG A 26 -0.92 12.19 -21.13
N PRO A 27 -1.80 11.72 -22.04
CA PRO A 27 -3.20 11.44 -21.70
C PRO A 27 -3.31 10.45 -20.53
N VAL A 28 -4.21 10.73 -19.58
CA VAL A 28 -4.40 9.91 -18.37
C VAL A 28 -4.63 8.44 -18.69
N ALA A 29 -5.48 8.15 -19.69
CA ALA A 29 -5.77 6.78 -20.12
C ALA A 29 -4.51 6.03 -20.61
N GLU A 30 -3.59 6.71 -21.28
CA GLU A 30 -2.32 6.11 -21.70
C GLU A 30 -1.34 5.92 -20.55
N ALA A 31 -1.27 6.89 -19.64
CA ALA A 31 -0.45 6.78 -18.45
C ALA A 31 -0.90 5.60 -17.58
N ILE A 32 -2.21 5.39 -17.41
CA ILE A 32 -2.77 4.24 -16.70
C ILE A 32 -2.43 2.92 -17.42
N ARG A 33 -2.56 2.87 -18.76
CA ARG A 33 -2.15 1.67 -19.53
C ARG A 33 -0.67 1.35 -19.34
N SER A 34 0.20 2.36 -19.22
CA SER A 34 1.65 2.16 -19.06
C SER A 34 2.06 1.46 -17.76
N ILE A 35 1.24 1.56 -16.71
CA ILE A 35 1.47 0.87 -15.43
C ILE A 35 0.82 -0.52 -15.37
N GLY A 36 0.19 -0.96 -16.47
CA GLY A 36 -0.36 -2.31 -16.64
C GLY A 36 -1.62 -2.59 -15.82
N VAL A 37 -2.44 -1.58 -15.53
CA VAL A 37 -3.71 -1.75 -14.79
C VAL A 37 -4.89 -1.14 -15.55
N THR A 38 -6.10 -1.54 -15.17
CA THR A 38 -7.33 -0.93 -15.72
C THR A 38 -7.62 0.42 -15.07
N GLU A 39 -8.33 1.30 -15.77
CA GLU A 39 -8.76 2.60 -15.21
C GLU A 39 -9.57 2.45 -13.93
N VAL A 40 -10.47 1.46 -13.87
CA VAL A 40 -11.23 1.13 -12.67
C VAL A 40 -10.31 0.81 -11.48
N THR A 41 -9.25 0.03 -11.72
CA THR A 41 -8.28 -0.31 -10.68
C THR A 41 -7.49 0.92 -10.25
N PHE A 42 -7.05 1.74 -11.21
CA PHE A 42 -6.34 2.98 -10.95
C PHE A 42 -7.16 3.94 -10.08
N TYR A 43 -8.42 4.22 -10.43
CA TYR A 43 -9.25 5.15 -9.66
C TYR A 43 -9.55 4.62 -8.26
N ARG A 44 -9.79 3.31 -8.11
CA ARG A 44 -9.92 2.70 -6.77
C ARG A 44 -8.66 2.91 -5.94
N TRP A 45 -7.48 2.62 -6.51
CA TRP A 45 -6.20 2.84 -5.84
C TRP A 45 -5.97 4.31 -5.51
N ARG A 46 -6.35 5.23 -6.39
CA ARG A 46 -6.22 6.67 -6.13
C ARG A 46 -7.08 7.10 -4.95
N THR A 47 -8.28 6.56 -4.78
CA THR A 47 -9.12 6.83 -3.60
C THR A 47 -8.50 6.24 -2.31
N GLU A 48 -7.93 5.04 -2.39
CA GLU A 48 -7.42 4.31 -1.22
C GLU A 48 -6.00 4.75 -0.80
N TYR A 49 -5.16 5.14 -1.76
CA TYR A 49 -3.73 5.40 -1.56
C TYR A 49 -3.24 6.76 -2.09
N GLY A 50 -4.06 7.54 -2.80
CA GLY A 50 -3.66 8.75 -3.54
C GLY A 50 -3.22 9.97 -2.71
N GLY A 51 -3.20 9.86 -1.39
CA GLY A 51 -2.63 10.88 -0.48
C GLY A 51 -1.38 10.41 0.26
N LEU A 52 -0.96 9.15 0.07
CA LEU A 52 0.15 8.56 0.80
C LEU A 52 1.46 8.81 0.05
N LYS A 53 2.41 9.48 0.69
CA LYS A 53 3.79 9.51 0.22
C LYS A 53 4.44 8.14 0.48
N GLY A 54 5.34 7.68 -0.40
CA GLY A 54 5.95 6.34 -0.31
C GLY A 54 6.68 6.05 1.02
N ASP A 55 7.22 7.07 1.67
CA ASP A 55 7.78 7.05 3.03
C ASP A 55 6.71 6.81 4.10
N GLN A 56 5.50 7.38 3.94
CA GLN A 56 4.37 7.12 4.83
C GLN A 56 3.87 5.67 4.72
N VAL A 57 3.90 5.07 3.52
CA VAL A 57 3.55 3.66 3.32
C VAL A 57 4.56 2.74 4.00
N LYS A 58 5.86 3.03 3.84
CA LYS A 58 6.92 2.27 4.51
C LYS A 58 6.77 2.35 6.03
N ARG A 59 6.52 3.56 6.55
CA ARG A 59 6.32 3.79 7.98
C ARG A 59 5.08 3.05 8.51
N LEU A 60 3.99 3.01 7.75
CA LEU A 60 2.78 2.29 8.12
C LEU A 60 3.06 0.80 8.33
N LYS A 61 3.80 0.17 7.40
CA LYS A 61 4.16 -1.24 7.49
C LYS A 61 5.08 -1.57 8.67
N GLU A 62 6.05 -0.70 8.94
CA GLU A 62 6.91 -0.84 10.13
C GLU A 62 6.09 -0.78 11.42
N LEU A 63 5.12 0.15 11.50
CA LEU A 63 4.22 0.27 12.64
C LEU A 63 3.30 -0.94 12.78
N GLU A 64 2.77 -1.49 11.67
CA GLU A 64 1.96 -2.71 11.70
C GLU A 64 2.75 -3.93 12.19
N ALA A 65 4.01 -4.08 11.72
CA ALA A 65 4.90 -5.15 12.16
C ALA A 65 5.22 -5.06 13.66
N GLU A 66 5.53 -3.85 14.13
CA GLU A 66 5.80 -3.62 15.55
C GLU A 66 4.53 -3.83 16.40
N ASN A 67 3.35 -3.41 15.92
CA ASN A 67 2.09 -3.66 16.62
C ASN A 67 1.80 -5.16 16.75
N ALA A 68 2.05 -5.94 15.69
CA ALA A 68 1.89 -7.39 15.73
C ALA A 68 2.85 -8.06 16.73
N ARG A 69 4.12 -7.60 16.77
CA ARG A 69 5.12 -8.05 17.75
C ARG A 69 4.68 -7.72 19.18
N LEU A 70 4.27 -6.48 19.43
CA LEU A 70 3.81 -6.02 20.74
C LEU A 70 2.57 -6.79 21.21
N ARG A 71 1.60 -7.03 20.32
CA ARG A 71 0.42 -7.84 20.64
C ARG A 71 0.81 -9.25 21.06
N ARG A 72 1.75 -9.89 20.36
CA ARG A 72 2.23 -11.23 20.71
C ARG A 72 2.90 -11.22 22.10
N ALA A 73 3.82 -10.28 22.33
CA ALA A 73 4.49 -10.16 23.63
C ALA A 73 3.51 -9.91 24.78
N VAL A 74 2.48 -9.07 24.57
CA VAL A 74 1.43 -8.84 25.57
C VAL A 74 0.59 -10.10 25.81
N SER A 75 0.23 -10.85 24.77
CA SER A 75 -0.49 -12.12 24.91
C SER A 75 0.32 -13.14 25.69
N ASP A 76 1.60 -13.32 25.38
CA ASP A 76 2.49 -14.26 26.07
C ASP A 76 2.63 -13.89 27.56
N LEU A 77 2.87 -12.61 27.88
CA LEU A 77 2.92 -12.12 29.26
C LEU A 77 1.59 -12.28 30.01
N THR A 78 0.46 -12.09 29.32
CA THR A 78 -0.87 -12.27 29.92
C THR A 78 -1.12 -13.74 30.25
N LEU A 79 -0.70 -14.66 29.37
CA LEU A 79 -0.79 -16.10 29.61
C LEU A 79 0.09 -16.53 30.79
N ASP A 80 1.34 -16.07 30.86
CA ASP A 80 2.25 -16.37 31.99
C ASP A 80 1.66 -15.90 33.33
N LYS A 81 1.02 -14.73 33.34
CA LYS A 81 0.39 -14.18 34.56
C LYS A 81 -0.89 -14.93 34.98
N MET A 82 -1.58 -15.59 34.06
CA MET A 82 -2.78 -16.39 34.37
C MET A 82 -2.44 -17.81 34.87
N ILE A 83 -1.22 -18.28 34.63
CA ILE A 83 -0.74 -19.63 35.01
C ILE A 83 -0.12 -19.64 36.43
N LEU A 84 0.12 -18.46 37.02
CA LEU A 84 0.58 -18.23 38.41
C LEU A 84 -0.59 -17.87 39.34
#